data_AF-A0A943LZL1-F1
#
_entry.id   AF-A0A943LZL1-F1
#
_cell.length_a   1.000
_cell.length_b   1.000
_cell.length_c   1.000
_cell.angle_alpha   90.00
_cell.angle_beta   90.00
_cell.angle_gamma   90.00
#
_symmetry.space_group_name_H-M   'P 1'
#
loop_
_entity.id
_entity.type
_entity.pdbx_description
1 polymer ?
#
loop_
_entity_poly.entity_id
_entity_poly.type
_entity_poly.pdbx_seq_one_letter_code
_entity_poly.pdbx_strand_id
1 'polypeptide(L)' 'MTVSEFWKSIEAVFGSCYGRSIVGDLFLPKLGGTAEQALMSGLDPEVIWDELIRETDMGDEARWVHRREKVLR' A
#
# COMPACT_ATOMS: atom_id res chain seq x y z
N MET A 1 4.34 -1.55 -9.12
CA MET A 1 3.86 -2.87 -8.58
C MET A 1 2.51 -3.21 -9.19
N THR A 2 2.12 -4.48 -9.26
CA THR A 2 0.76 -4.89 -9.67
C THR A 2 -0.24 -4.71 -8.52
N VAL A 3 -1.55 -4.67 -8.83
CA VAL A 3 -2.62 -4.60 -7.80
C VAL A 3 -2.56 -5.80 -6.84
N SER A 4 -2.23 -7.00 -7.35
CA SER A 4 -2.05 -8.18 -6.49
C SER A 4 -0.84 -8.05 -5.57
N GLU A 5 0.28 -7.49 -6.05
CA GLU A 5 1.45 -7.20 -5.22
C GLU A 5 1.15 -6.14 -4.15
N PHE A 6 0.34 -5.13 -4.48
CA PHE A 6 -0.13 -4.14 -3.51
C PHE A 6 -0.89 -4.81 -2.36
N TRP A 7 -1.90 -5.63 -2.64
CA TRP A 7 -2.67 -6.31 -1.60
C TRP A 7 -1.83 -7.26 -0.73
N LYS A 8 -0.87 -7.98 -1.35
CA LYS A 8 0.10 -8.78 -0.59
C LYS A 8 0.97 -7.92 0.34
N SER A 9 1.39 -6.75 -0.12
CA SER A 9 2.20 -5.82 0.68
C SER A 9 1.41 -5.27 1.87
N ILE A 10 0.14 -4.93 1.63
CA ILE A 10 -0.80 -4.53 2.69
C ILE A 10 -0.92 -5.62 3.74
N GLU A 11 -1.17 -6.87 3.33
CA GLU A 11 -1.27 -7.99 4.27
C GLU A 11 0.04 -8.23 5.03
N ALA A 12 1.19 -8.13 4.35
CA ALA A 12 2.49 -8.35 4.97
C ALA A 12 2.85 -7.27 6.02
N VAL A 13 2.44 -6.02 5.81
CA VAL A 13 2.78 -4.91 6.71
C VAL A 13 1.72 -4.69 7.79
N PHE A 14 0.44 -4.76 7.44
CA PHE A 14 -0.67 -4.40 8.32
C PHE A 14 -1.51 -5.59 8.77
N GLY A 15 -1.31 -6.78 8.20
CA GLY A 15 -2.17 -7.94 8.41
C GLY A 15 -3.47 -7.87 7.60
N SER A 16 -4.12 -9.02 7.42
CA SER A 16 -5.31 -9.13 6.56
C SER A 16 -6.54 -8.36 7.06
N CYS A 17 -6.73 -8.27 8.38
CA CYS A 17 -7.87 -7.57 8.98
C CYS A 17 -7.66 -6.04 8.94
N TYR A 18 -6.60 -5.53 9.59
CA TYR A 18 -6.34 -4.10 9.66
C TYR A 18 -5.95 -3.51 8.29
N GLY A 19 -5.29 -4.30 7.43
CA GLY A 19 -4.92 -3.89 6.08
C GLY A 19 -6.11 -3.52 5.19
N ARG A 20 -7.27 -4.17 5.35
CA ARG A 20 -8.48 -3.78 4.60
C ARG A 20 -9.07 -2.47 5.10
N SER A 21 -9.13 -2.27 6.42
CA SER A 21 -9.61 -1.02 7.01
C SER A 21 -8.72 0.15 6.62
N ILE A 22 -7.40 0.03 6.74
CA ILE A 22 -6.51 1.17 6.46
C ILE A 22 -6.57 1.61 4.99
N VAL A 23 -6.77 0.67 4.04
CA VAL A 23 -6.91 1.00 2.62
C VAL A 23 -8.21 1.76 2.31
N GLY A 24 -9.29 1.43 3.03
CA GLY A 24 -10.61 2.05 2.85
C GLY A 24 -10.83 3.32 3.67
N ASP A 25 -10.16 3.45 4.83
CA ASP A 25 -10.51 4.45 5.85
C ASP A 25 -9.49 5.58 5.97
N LEU A 26 -8.20 5.32 5.65
CA LEU A 26 -7.18 6.35 5.76
C LEU A 26 -7.23 7.28 4.54
N PHE A 27 -7.56 8.55 4.79
CA PHE A 27 -7.45 9.60 3.78
C PHE A 27 -5.97 9.97 3.56
N LEU A 28 -5.51 9.91 2.32
CA LEU A 28 -4.15 10.25 1.92
C LEU A 28 -4.15 11.63 1.25
N PRO A 29 -3.71 12.71 1.94
CA PRO A 29 -3.89 14.08 1.46
C PRO A 29 -3.26 14.34 0.09
N LYS A 30 -2.10 13.73 -0.21
CA LYS A 30 -1.45 13.89 -1.51
C LYS A 30 -2.18 13.20 -2.66
N LEU A 31 -3.00 12.19 -2.37
CA LEU A 31 -3.82 11.49 -3.36
C LEU A 31 -5.23 12.09 -3.46
N GLY A 32 -5.62 12.95 -2.52
CA GLY A 32 -6.95 13.54 -2.47
C GLY A 32 -8.07 12.54 -2.14
N GLY A 33 -7.74 11.38 -1.56
CA GLY A 33 -8.67 10.30 -1.29
C GLY A 33 -8.01 9.14 -0.54
N THR A 34 -8.76 8.07 -0.34
CA THR A 34 -8.25 6.84 0.27
C THR A 34 -7.47 6.00 -0.74
N ALA A 35 -6.68 5.03 -0.25
CA ALA A 35 -5.96 4.12 -1.14
C ALA A 35 -6.92 3.30 -2.03
N GLU A 36 -8.08 2.91 -1.50
CA GLU A 36 -9.14 2.24 -2.27
C GLU A 36 -9.68 3.14 -3.39
N GLN A 37 -9.97 4.42 -3.09
CA GLN A 37 -10.43 5.39 -4.09
C GLN A 37 -9.38 5.63 -5.17
N ALA A 38 -8.11 5.75 -4.77
CA ALA A 38 -7.00 5.90 -5.69
C ALA A 38 -6.86 4.69 -6.62
N LEU A 39 -6.96 3.46 -6.10
CA LEU A 39 -6.96 2.24 -6.91
C LEU A 39 -8.13 2.20 -7.91
N MET A 40 -9.35 2.53 -7.46
CA MET A 40 -10.53 2.59 -8.33
C MET A 40 -10.38 3.66 -9.43
N SER A 41 -9.66 4.75 -9.16
CA SER A 41 -9.38 5.80 -10.14
C SER A 41 -8.30 5.41 -11.18
N GLY A 42 -7.66 4.24 -11.01
CA GLY A 42 -6.60 3.76 -11.90
C GLY A 42 -5.22 4.35 -11.61
N LEU A 43 -4.99 4.93 -10.43
CA LEU A 43 -3.68 5.42 -10.04
C LEU A 43 -2.71 4.25 -9.85
N ASP A 44 -1.43 4.46 -10.18
CA ASP A 44 -0.38 3.45 -10.05
C ASP A 44 -0.30 2.93 -8.60
N PRO A 45 -0.49 1.61 -8.35
CA PRO A 45 -0.41 1.05 -7.01
C PRO A 45 0.92 1.32 -6.28
N GLU A 46 2.02 1.54 -7.01
CA GLU A 46 3.31 1.88 -6.40
C GLU A 46 3.31 3.29 -5.79
N VAL A 47 2.65 4.24 -6.45
CA VAL A 47 2.45 5.60 -5.92
C VAL A 47 1.55 5.57 -4.68
N ILE A 48 0.49 4.75 -4.72
CA ILE A 48 -0.43 4.58 -3.59
C ILE A 48 0.31 3.97 -2.40
N TRP A 49 1.10 2.92 -2.63
CA TRP A 49 1.91 2.26 -1.60
C TRP A 49 2.88 3.22 -0.94
N ASP A 50 3.63 3.98 -1.73
CA ASP A 50 4.63 4.92 -1.23
C ASP A 50 4.01 6.01 -0.35
N GLU A 51 2.84 6.52 -0.71
CA GLU A 51 2.15 7.51 0.11
C GLU A 51 1.53 6.90 1.36
N LEU A 52 0.97 5.69 1.27
CA LEU A 52 0.43 4.99 2.43
C LEU A 52 1.51 4.70 3.48
N ILE A 53 2.68 4.20 3.07
CA ILE A 53 3.80 3.96 3.98
C ILE A 53 4.32 5.26 4.59
N ARG A 54 4.36 6.35 3.81
CA ARG A 54 4.75 7.67 4.32
C ARG A 54 3.77 8.19 5.36
N GLU A 55 2.47 8.12 5.11
CA GLU A 55 1.43 8.64 6.01
C GLU A 55 1.35 7.86 7.32
N THR A 56 1.67 6.56 7.28
CA THR A 56 1.62 5.66 8.45
C THR A 56 2.91 5.63 9.27
N ASP A 57 3.96 6.35 8.84
CA ASP A 57 5.29 6.41 9.47
C ASP A 57 5.91 5.02 9.76
N MET A 58 5.60 4.02 8.94
CA MET A 58 6.06 2.62 9.10
C MET A 58 7.54 2.41 8.73
N GLY A 59 8.24 3.49 8.34
CA GLY A 59 9.66 3.47 7.98
C GLY A 59 9.98 2.87 6.61
N ASP A 60 11.22 3.08 6.14
CA ASP A 60 11.66 2.67 4.80
C ASP A 60 11.74 1.15 4.60
N GLU A 61 11.84 0.36 5.68
CA GLU A 61 11.85 -1.12 5.59
C GLU A 61 10.53 -1.67 5.04
N ALA A 62 9.39 -1.08 5.46
CA ALA A 62 8.08 -1.45 4.93
C ALA A 62 7.99 -1.15 3.44
N ARG A 63 8.59 -0.05 2.98
CA ARG A 63 8.56 0.39 1.58
C ARG A 63 9.01 -0.68 0.60
N TRP A 64 10.00 -1.48 0.98
CA TRP A 64 10.63 -2.47 0.09
C TRP A 64 10.11 -3.90 0.24
N VAL A 65 9.07 -4.14 1.04
CA VAL A 65 8.53 -5.49 1.31
C VAL A 65 8.18 -6.25 0.02
N HIS A 66 7.51 -5.59 -0.94
CA HIS A 66 7.16 -6.17 -2.24
C HIS A 66 8.37 -6.54 -3.13
N ARG A 67 9.54 -5.93 -2.87
CA ARG A 67 10.77 -6.18 -3.63
C ARG A 67 11.54 -7.39 -3.09
N ARG A 68 11.35 -7.74 -1.81
CA ARG A 68 12.02 -8.90 -1.18
C ARG A 68 11.49 -10.24 -1.71
N GLU A 69 10.21 -10.33 -2.10
CA GLU A 69 9.68 -11.55 -2.74
C GLU A 69 10.33 -11.86 -4.10
N LYS A 70 10.85 -10.85 -4.82
CA LYS A 70 11.50 -11.07 -6.13
C LYS A 70 12.88 -11.74 -6.05
N VAL A 71 13.51 -11.82 -4.87
CA VAL A 71 14.84 -12.42 -4.69
C VAL A 71 14.78 -13.93 -4.37
N LEU A 72 13.59 -14.47 -4.12
CA LEU A 72 13.38 -15.88 -3.75
C LEU A 72 12.73 -16.74 -4.85
N ARG A 73 12.78 -16.32 -6.12
CA ARG A 73 12.31 -17.10 -7.27
C ARG A 73 13.38 -17.31 -8.31
#